data_AF-A0A3S0PC96-F1
#
_entry.id   AF-A0A3S0PC96-F1
#
_cell.length_a   1.000
_cell.length_b   1.000
_cell.length_c   1.000
_cell.angle_alpha   90.00
_cell.angle_beta   90.00
_cell.angle_gamma   90.00
#
_symmetry.space_group_name_H-M   'P 1'
#
loop_
_entity.id
_entity.type
_entity.pdbx_description
1 polymer ?
#
loop_
_entity_poly.entity_id
_entity_poly.type
_entity_poly.pdbx_seq_one_letter_code
_entity_poly.pdbx_strand_id
1 'polypeptide(L)' 'MKTINDFDFKNKKAIIRVDFNVPLDENFNVTDAT' A
#
# COMPACT_ATOMS: atom_id res chain seq x y z
N MET A 1 -7.00 -15.74 13.26
CA MET A 1 -6.39 -14.54 12.62
C MET A 1 -7.41 -13.98 11.67
N LYS A 2 -7.66 -12.67 11.67
CA LYS A 2 -8.58 -12.03 10.71
C LYS A 2 -7.79 -11.50 9.52
N THR A 3 -8.32 -11.66 8.33
CA THR A 3 -7.73 -11.27 7.04
C THR A 3 -8.62 -10.21 6.39
N ILE A 4 -8.12 -9.55 5.33
CA ILE A 4 -8.90 -8.54 4.60
C ILE A 4 -10.24 -9.08 4.06
N ASN A 5 -10.31 -10.38 3.77
CA ASN A 5 -11.51 -11.05 3.27
C ASN A 5 -12.60 -11.21 4.33
N ASP A 6 -12.28 -11.02 5.61
CA ASP A 6 -13.24 -11.13 6.72
C ASP A 6 -14.02 -9.83 6.97
N PHE A 7 -13.78 -8.78 6.18
CA PHE A 7 -14.36 -7.44 6.38
C PHE A 7 -15.16 -6.98 5.16
N ASP A 8 -16.35 -6.41 5.40
CA ASP A 8 -17.12 -5.69 4.38
C ASP A 8 -16.77 -4.19 4.40
N PHE A 9 -16.26 -3.69 3.28
CA PHE A 9 -15.86 -2.29 3.10
C PHE A 9 -16.95 -1.42 2.46
N LYS A 10 -18.13 -1.97 2.13
CA LYS A 10 -19.21 -1.20 1.51
C LYS A 10 -19.58 0.00 2.37
N ASN A 11 -19.52 1.19 1.76
CA ASN A 11 -19.82 2.49 2.39
C ASN A 11 -18.95 2.82 3.62
N LYS A 12 -17.76 2.24 3.74
CA LYS A 12 -16.79 2.55 4.81
C LYS A 12 -15.53 3.19 4.23
N LYS A 13 -14.91 4.09 5.00
CA LYS A 13 -13.55 4.56 4.74
C LYS A 13 -12.58 3.64 5.48
N ALA A 14 -11.58 3.12 4.77
CA ALA A 14 -10.54 2.27 5.34
C ALA A 14 -9.20 3.01 5.37
N ILE A 15 -8.39 2.72 6.40
CA ILE A 15 -6.99 3.13 6.47
C ILE A 15 -6.15 1.93 6.06
N ILE A 16 -5.39 2.07 4.98
CA ILE A 16 -4.51 1.02 4.48
C ILE A 16 -3.08 1.43 4.80
N ARG A 17 -2.39 0.58 5.57
CA ARG A 17 -0.96 0.72 5.78
C ARG A 17 -0.26 -0.14 4.75
N VAL A 18 0.60 0.48 3.95
CA VAL A 18 1.40 -0.15 2.91
C VAL A 18 2.86 0.16 3.15
N ASP A 19 3.73 -0.67 2.60
CA ASP A 19 5.16 -0.41 2.50
C ASP A 19 5.44 0.12 1.08
N PHE A 20 5.82 1.39 0.98
CA PHE A 20 6.21 2.04 -0.27
C PHE A 20 7.71 2.39 -0.26
N ASN A 21 8.52 1.62 0.45
CA ASN A 21 9.98 1.79 0.47
C ASN A 21 10.60 1.26 -0.84
N VAL A 22 10.35 1.97 -1.94
CA VAL A 22 10.88 1.66 -3.27
C VAL A 22 12.24 2.32 -3.51
N PRO A 23 13.13 1.72 -4.32
CA PRO A 23 14.43 2.30 -4.62
C PRO A 23 14.28 3.56 -5.50
N LEU A 24 15.05 4.59 -5.16
CA LEU A 24 15.09 5.88 -5.87
C LEU A 24 16.46 6.11 -6.50
N ASP A 25 16.50 6.80 -7.64
CA ASP A 25 17.74 7.31 -8.23
C ASP A 25 18.19 8.64 -7.59
N GLU A 26 19.33 9.18 -8.04
CA GLU A 26 19.89 10.45 -7.55
C GLU A 26 18.98 11.67 -7.80
N ASN A 27 18.05 11.57 -8.74
CA ASN A 27 17.06 12.60 -9.05
C ASN A 27 15.71 12.33 -8.37
N PHE A 28 15.67 11.40 -7.41
CA PHE A 28 14.47 10.97 -6.68
C PHE A 28 13.38 10.34 -7.56
N ASN A 29 13.72 9.79 -8.73
CA ASN A 29 12.77 9.01 -9.52
C ASN A 29 12.71 7.58 -8.99
N VAL A 30 11.51 6.99 -9.01
CA VAL A 30 11.30 5.57 -8.69
C VAL A 30 11.97 4.72 -9.76
N THR A 31 12.87 3.84 -9.34
CA THR A 31 13.64 2.96 -10.24
C THR A 31 13.04 1.55 -10.35
N ASP A 32 12.21 1.17 -9.39
CA ASP A 32 11.44 -0.07 -9.38
C ASP A 32 10.08 0.20 -8.69
N ALA A 33 8.99 -0.16 -9.34
CA ALA A 33 7.61 0.12 -8.89
C ALA A 33 6.84 -1.16 -8.52
N THR A 34 7.56 -2.26 -8.27
CA THR A 34 6.99 -3.57 -7.94
C THR A 34 6.63 -3.68 -6.46
#